data_AF-A0A351FR27-F1
#
_entry.id   AF-A0A351FR27-F1
#
_cell.length_a   1.000
_cell.length_b   1.000
_cell.length_c   1.000
_cell.angle_alpha   90.00
_cell.angle_beta   90.00
_cell.angle_gamma   90.00
#
_symmetry.space_group_name_H-M   'P 1'
#
loop_
_entity.id
_entity.type
_entity.pdbx_description
1 polymer ?
#
loop_
_entity_poly.entity_id
_entity_poly.type
_entity_poly.pdbx_seq_one_letter_code
_entity_poly.pdbx_strand_id
1 'polypeptide(L)' 'MVLLEFSISPMGTGASVSPYVARSLDIIDQSGLDYQLHAMGTIIEGELDEVLAVLRQCVDAIAEDCDRVTCTAKL' A
#
# COMPACT_ATOMS: atom_id res chain seq x y z
N MET A 1 -1.01 18.57 4.74
CA MET A 1 -1.82 17.38 5.08
C MET A 1 -2.80 17.02 3.96
N VAL A 2 -2.74 15.76 3.52
CA VAL A 2 -3.54 15.18 2.42
C VAL A 2 -4.05 13.79 2.83
N LEU A 3 -5.10 13.32 2.17
CA LEU A 3 -5.57 11.93 2.26
C LEU A 3 -5.13 11.20 1.00
N LEU A 4 -4.43 10.09 1.15
CA LEU A 4 -4.04 9.22 0.05
C LEU A 4 -4.79 7.89 0.18
N GLU A 5 -5.71 7.62 -0.75
CA GLU A 5 -6.30 6.29 -0.91
C GLU A 5 -5.49 5.53 -1.95
N PHE A 6 -5.00 4.34 -1.60
CA PHE A 6 -4.28 3.49 -2.54
C PHE A 6 -4.65 2.00 -2.44
N SER A 7 -4.46 1.32 -3.57
CA SER A 7 -4.67 -0.12 -3.70
C SER A 7 -3.52 -0.70 -4.53
N ILE A 8 -2.87 -1.73 -3.99
CA ILE A 8 -1.72 -2.41 -4.61
C ILE A 8 -2.09 -3.87 -4.82
N SER A 9 -1.87 -4.38 -6.02
CA SER A 9 -2.14 -5.76 -6.37
C SER A 9 -0.96 -6.36 -7.14
N PRO A 10 -0.34 -7.45 -6.65
CA PRO A 10 0.65 -8.20 -7.41
C PRO A 10 -0.01 -8.90 -8.59
N MET A 11 0.70 -8.97 -9.72
CA MET A 11 0.27 -9.70 -10.90
C MET A 11 0.99 -11.05 -10.97
N GLY A 12 0.26 -12.11 -11.34
CA GLY A 12 0.85 -13.43 -11.59
C GLY A 12 1.10 -14.30 -10.35
N THR A 13 0.71 -13.86 -9.16
CA THR A 13 0.93 -14.58 -7.89
C THR A 13 -0.23 -15.49 -7.45
N GLY A 14 -1.22 -15.68 -8.32
CA GLY A 14 -2.42 -16.50 -8.04
C GLY A 14 -3.57 -15.70 -7.42
N ALA A 15 -4.62 -16.42 -7.00
CA ALA A 15 -5.87 -15.78 -6.54
C ALA A 15 -5.80 -15.21 -5.12
N SER A 16 -4.89 -15.71 -4.28
CA SER A 16 -4.77 -15.27 -2.89
C SER A 16 -3.70 -14.19 -2.77
N VAL A 17 -4.15 -12.94 -2.59
CA VAL A 17 -3.25 -11.78 -2.42
C VAL A 17 -3.14 -11.32 -0.96
N SER A 18 -3.84 -11.98 -0.04
CA SER A 18 -3.89 -11.59 1.38
C SER A 18 -2.53 -11.49 2.08
N PRO A 19 -1.54 -12.37 1.81
CA PRO A 19 -0.20 -12.24 2.42
C PRO A 19 0.52 -10.95 2.00
N TYR A 20 0.32 -10.49 0.77
CA TYR A 20 0.92 -9.26 0.25
C TYR A 20 0.28 -8.03 0.90
N VAL A 21 -1.04 -8.05 1.07
CA VAL A 21 -1.78 -6.99 1.76
C VAL A 21 -1.36 -6.88 3.23
N ALA A 22 -1.18 -8.02 3.91
CA ALA A 22 -0.74 -8.03 5.31
C ALA A 22 0.63 -7.37 5.49
N ARG A 23 1.59 -7.62 4.59
CA ARG A 23 2.91 -6.95 4.65
C ARG A 23 2.82 -5.45 4.41
N SER A 24 2.00 -5.02 3.46
CA SER A 24 1.77 -3.58 3.25
C SER A 24 1.15 -2.93 4.49
N LEU A 25 0.23 -3.62 5.17
CA LEU A 25 -0.34 -3.14 6.42
C LEU A 25 0.70 -3.00 7.52
N ASP A 26 1.63 -3.94 7.67
CA ASP A 26 2.71 -3.83 8.65
C ASP A 26 3.59 -2.58 8.39
N ILE A 27 3.85 -2.26 7.12
CA ILE A 27 4.60 -1.05 6.72
C ILE A 27 3.82 0.22 7.08
N ILE A 28 2.51 0.24 6.79
CA ILE A 28 1.64 1.37 7.09
C ILE A 28 1.54 1.57 8.60
N ASP A 29 1.37 0.51 9.38
CA ASP A 29 1.31 0.57 10.85
C ASP A 29 2.62 1.09 11.45
N GLN A 30 3.77 0.64 10.94
CA GLN A 30 5.09 1.11 11.36
C GLN A 30 5.39 2.56 10.96
N SER A 31 4.66 3.12 9.98
CA SER A 31 4.84 4.51 9.57
C SER A 31 4.41 5.52 10.63
N GLY A 32 3.51 5.11 11.54
CA GLY A 32 2.92 5.98 12.56
C GLY A 32 1.92 7.00 12.02
N LEU A 33 1.55 6.94 10.74
CA LEU A 33 0.49 7.76 10.15
C LEU A 33 -0.89 7.21 10.51
N ASP A 34 -1.87 8.10 10.61
CA ASP A 34 -3.26 7.68 10.75
C ASP A 34 -3.71 6.99 9.45
N TYR A 35 -4.32 5.81 9.58
CA TYR A 35 -4.76 5.03 8.44
C TYR A 35 -6.10 4.31 8.68
N GLN A 36 -6.78 4.02 7.58
CA GLN A 36 -8.00 3.22 7.56
C GLN A 36 -7.94 2.19 6.44
N LEU A 37 -7.93 0.91 6.81
CA LEU A 37 -8.09 -0.20 5.88
C LEU A 37 -9.57 -0.44 5.56
N HIS A 38 -9.87 -0.73 4.29
CA HIS A 38 -11.17 -1.21 3.85
C HIS A 38 -11.02 -2.31 2.79
N ALA A 39 -12.15 -2.84 2.30
CA ALA A 39 -12.15 -4.00 1.42
C ALA A 39 -11.45 -3.79 0.05
N MET A 40 -11.26 -2.55 -0.39
CA MET A 40 -10.74 -2.21 -1.73
C MET A 40 -9.38 -1.49 -1.71
N GLY A 41 -8.88 -1.10 -0.54
CA GLY A 41 -7.69 -0.26 -0.43
C GLY A 41 -7.41 0.18 1.00
N THR A 42 -6.41 1.04 1.13
CA THR A 42 -6.04 1.68 2.39
C THR A 42 -5.97 3.18 2.20
N ILE A 43 -6.52 3.91 3.16
CA ILE A 43 -6.45 5.37 3.24
C ILE A 43 -5.40 5.72 4.28
N ILE A 44 -4.48 6.63 3.96
CA ILE A 44 -3.49 7.18 4.90
C ILE A 44 -3.56 8.72 4.91
N GLU A 45 -3.36 9.31 6.09
CA GLU A 45 -3.38 10.75 6.32
C GLU A 45 -2.00 11.24 6.76
N GLY A 46 -1.49 12.31 6.13
CA GLY A 46 -0.18 12.87 6.48
C GLY A 46 0.26 13.98 5.53
N GLU A 47 1.53 14.39 5.61
CA GLU A 47 2.11 15.27 4.61
C GLU A 47 2.36 14.54 3.29
N LEU A 48 2.35 15.28 2.17
CA LEU A 48 2.44 14.70 0.83
C LEU A 48 3.66 13.78 0.66
N ASP A 49 4.81 14.22 1.15
CA ASP A 49 6.05 13.44 1.06
C ASP A 49 6.01 12.18 1.94
N GLU A 50 5.35 12.23 3.10
CA GLU A 50 5.20 11.10 4.02
C GLU A 50 4.31 10.02 3.41
N VAL A 51 3.14 10.39 2.90
CA VAL A 51 2.19 9.43 2.32
C VAL A 51 2.75 8.78 1.05
N LEU A 52 3.49 9.53 0.23
CA LEU A 52 4.16 8.99 -0.95
C LEU A 52 5.34 8.08 -0.59
N ALA A 53 6.05 8.38 0.50
CA ALA A 53 7.13 7.50 1.01
C ALA A 53 6.58 6.15 1.49
N VAL A 54 5.47 6.14 2.22
CA VAL A 54 4.80 4.90 2.66
C VAL A 54 4.28 4.10 1.47
N LEU A 55 3.62 4.77 0.51
CA LEU A 55 3.16 4.14 -0.73
C LEU A 55 4.32 3.45 -1.46
N ARG A 56 5.45 4.14 -1.61
CA ARG A 56 6.64 3.59 -2.26
C ARG A 56 7.16 2.34 -1.54
N GLN A 57 7.28 2.38 -0.21
CA GLN A 57 7.72 1.22 0.57
C GLN A 57 6.80 0.01 0.37
N CYS A 58 5.49 0.22 0.32
CA CYS A 58 4.53 -0.86 0.06
C CYS A 58 4.68 -1.45 -1.35
N VAL A 59 4.90 -0.61 -2.37
CA VAL A 59 5.14 -1.08 -3.75
C VAL A 59 6.44 -1.88 -3.83
N ASP A 60 7.52 -1.37 -3.26
CA ASP A 60 8.84 -2.02 -3.25
C ASP A 60 8.76 -3.39 -2.56
N ALA A 61 8.09 -3.48 -1.40
CA ALA A 61 7.92 -4.73 -0.66
C ALA A 61 7.08 -5.79 -1.39
N ILE A 62 6.13 -5.39 -2.24
CA ILE A 62 5.36 -6.34 -3.06
C ILE A 62 6.14 -6.74 -4.32
N ALA A 63 6.93 -5.83 -4.88
CA ALA A 63 7.74 -6.07 -6.07
C ALA A 63 8.85 -7.13 -5.86
N GLU A 64 9.27 -7.39 -4.62
CA GLU A 64 10.23 -8.47 -4.31
C GLU A 64 9.72 -9.87 -4.67
N ASP A 65 8.41 -10.06 -4.71
CA ASP A 65 7.78 -11.38 -4.86
C ASP A 65 6.95 -11.53 -6.14
N CYS A 66 6.95 -10.52 -7.02
CA CYS A 66 6.22 -10.59 -8.29
C CYS A 66 6.89 -9.77 -9.39
N ASP A 67 6.76 -10.25 -10.63
CA ASP A 67 7.35 -9.58 -11.80
C ASP A 67 6.69 -8.23 -12.12
N ARG A 68 5.46 -8.01 -11.62
CA ARG A 68 4.70 -6.80 -11.91
C ARG A 68 3.72 -6.47 -10.79
N VAL A 69 3.71 -5.19 -10.41
CA VAL A 69 2.77 -4.62 -9.45
C VAL A 69 1.84 -3.65 -10.18
N THR A 70 0.53 -3.74 -9.91
CA THR A 70 -0.43 -2.71 -10.29
C THR A 70 -0.77 -1.89 -9.04
N CYS A 71 -0.67 -0.57 -9.16
CA CYS A 71 -1.00 0.36 -8.08
C CYS A 71 -1.92 1.46 -8.61
N THR A 72 -3.00 1.73 -7.88
CA THR A 72 -3.84 2.92 -8.07
C THR A 72 -3.78 3.75 -6.81
N ALA A 73 -3.52 5.05 -6.96
CA ALA A 73 -3.43 5.97 -5.84
C ALA A 73 -4.22 7.25 -6.18
N LYS A 74 -4.95 7.77 -5.21
CA LYS A 74 -5.76 8.97 -5.33
C LYS A 74 -5.46 9.90 -4.16
N LEU A 75 -5.02 11.11 -4.51
CA LEU A 75 -4.87 12.27 -3.63
C LEU A 75 -6.15 13.12 -3.65
#